data_AF-A0A7F5RCT0-F1
#
_entry.id   AF-A0A7F5RCT0-F1
#
_cell.length_a   1.000
_cell.length_b   1.000
_cell.length_c   1.000
_cell.angle_alpha   90.00
_cell.angle_beta   90.00
_cell.angle_gamma   90.00
#
_symmetry.space_group_name_H-M   'P 1'
#
loop_
_entity.id
_entity.type
_entity.pdbx_description
1 polymer ?
#
loop_
_entity_poly.entity_id
_entity_poly.type
_entity_poly.pdbx_seq_one_letter_code
_entity_poly.pdbx_strand_id
1 'polypeptide(L)'
;MFYSDLMVHLIGGSFVSPAVPVIITKKEIYDLSIILKSERPECRKNKNIQFGRASLLPDYAFLPKEWDSALTGPTLAIEIKPKQGWVPFYDRQCEKCPFCLNQYVKLKNGSIKNISGYCPLDLFSGSKTRMINALHCLLNNPQNNFRAFKDGICVYDECSPFENMYKVVKEIFQQNQTTKNSLDVFINMLCELLLKPHCYNQKDFGNCDITINNVEHSLLIKEDSKISTKCDFTHHDLPSFCVLERILALQMIDLAGLKNNFLLYKYLNSKRTLDNWEYIDKICKLISTNKPKCPKRILMDYERKFVEMIGKGDGECYFDEMDEIYLVPYIVASIANDCSLMVTMRKVKKERQGIENIPEDCIFDFGDNGQFAVNFGIFDLYPKPLSVIQKHKTRNERRQSAYRQITS
;
A
#
# COMPACT_ATOMS: atom_id res chain seq x y z
N MET A 1 -17.46 -4.57 8.78
CA MET A 1 -17.09 -3.84 10.00
C MET A 1 -15.69 -3.26 9.90
N PHE A 2 -14.58 -3.90 10.29
CA PHE A 2 -13.24 -3.26 10.22
C PHE A 2 -12.92 -2.66 8.84
N TYR A 3 -13.13 -3.42 7.76
CA TYR A 3 -12.85 -2.95 6.40
C TYR A 3 -13.75 -1.77 6.00
N SER A 4 -15.07 -1.91 6.14
CA SER A 4 -16.07 -0.92 5.75
C SER A 4 -16.06 0.35 6.62
N ASP A 5 -15.90 0.18 7.93
CA ASP A 5 -16.15 1.22 8.92
C ASP A 5 -14.87 1.98 9.30
N LEU A 6 -13.70 1.39 9.02
CA LEU A 6 -12.40 2.01 9.25
C LEU A 6 -11.61 2.19 7.94
N MET A 7 -11.22 1.10 7.26
CA MET A 7 -10.26 1.20 6.14
C MET A 7 -10.79 2.02 4.95
N VAL A 8 -12.06 1.83 4.57
CA VAL A 8 -12.71 2.63 3.51
C VAL A 8 -12.73 4.12 3.87
N HIS A 9 -13.02 4.45 5.13
CA HIS A 9 -13.07 5.84 5.61
C HIS A 9 -11.68 6.47 5.73
N LEU A 10 -10.64 5.70 6.04
CA LEU A 10 -9.27 6.20 6.13
C LEU A 10 -8.66 6.50 4.75
N ILE A 11 -8.95 5.66 3.75
CA ILE A 11 -8.34 5.76 2.42
C ILE A 11 -9.18 6.61 1.46
N GLY A 12 -10.51 6.51 1.54
CA GLY A 12 -11.47 7.16 0.66
C GLY A 12 -12.24 6.16 -0.20
N GLY A 13 -13.56 6.34 -0.31
CA GLY A 13 -14.46 5.44 -1.04
C GLY A 13 -14.17 5.35 -2.53
N SER A 14 -13.54 6.37 -3.12
CA SER A 14 -13.13 6.36 -4.53
C SER A 14 -12.00 5.38 -4.83
N PHE A 15 -11.17 5.02 -3.85
CA PHE A 15 -10.02 4.13 -4.04
C PHE A 15 -10.27 2.71 -3.51
N VAL A 16 -11.29 2.52 -2.70
CA VAL A 16 -11.56 1.25 -2.00
C VAL A 16 -13.03 0.89 -2.14
N SER A 17 -13.31 -0.24 -2.75
CA SER A 17 -14.66 -0.77 -2.87
C SER A 17 -14.98 -1.63 -1.64
N PRO A 18 -16.16 -1.46 -1.02
CA PRO A 18 -16.55 -2.26 0.14
C PRO A 18 -16.64 -3.73 -0.25
N ALA A 19 -15.96 -4.59 0.51
CA ALA A 19 -16.07 -6.04 0.36
C ALA A 19 -17.48 -6.52 0.75
N VAL A 20 -18.14 -7.27 -0.13
CA VAL A 20 -19.43 -7.92 0.16
C VAL A 20 -19.16 -9.28 0.80
N PRO A 21 -19.62 -9.53 2.03
CA PRO A 21 -19.44 -10.83 2.67
C PRO A 21 -20.32 -11.87 1.98
N VAL A 22 -19.71 -12.98 1.57
CA VAL A 22 -20.40 -14.13 0.98
C VAL A 22 -20.05 -15.40 1.75
N ILE A 23 -20.88 -16.43 1.63
CA ILE A 23 -20.63 -17.74 2.20
C ILE A 23 -20.29 -18.70 1.06
N ILE A 24 -19.16 -19.40 1.20
CA ILE A 24 -18.72 -20.45 0.28
C ILE A 24 -18.76 -21.79 1.02
N THR A 25 -19.45 -22.75 0.44
CA THR A 25 -19.63 -24.10 0.98
C THR A 25 -18.35 -24.94 0.84
N LYS A 26 -18.29 -26.04 1.60
CA LYS A 26 -17.20 -27.03 1.46
C LYS A 26 -17.13 -27.62 0.05
N LYS A 27 -18.29 -27.83 -0.59
CA LYS A 27 -18.39 -28.37 -1.94
C LYS A 27 -17.80 -27.40 -2.96
N GLU A 28 -18.20 -26.12 -2.92
CA GLU A 28 -17.65 -25.10 -3.83
C GLU A 28 -16.14 -24.93 -3.66
N ILE A 29 -15.61 -24.96 -2.42
CA ILE A 29 -14.15 -24.95 -2.19
C ILE A 29 -13.47 -26.19 -2.76
N TYR A 30 -14.07 -27.37 -2.63
CA TYR A 30 -13.54 -28.59 -3.22
C TYR A 30 -13.45 -28.47 -4.74
N ASP A 31 -14.55 -28.08 -5.39
CA ASP A 31 -14.61 -27.90 -6.84
C ASP A 31 -13.60 -26.83 -7.31
N LEU A 32 -13.51 -25.70 -6.60
CA LEU A 32 -12.53 -24.64 -6.87
C LEU A 32 -11.09 -25.13 -6.68
N SER A 33 -10.82 -25.95 -5.66
CA SER A 33 -9.48 -26.48 -5.40
C SER A 33 -8.99 -27.41 -6.51
N ILE A 34 -9.90 -28.14 -7.17
CA ILE A 34 -9.59 -28.98 -8.33
C ILE A 34 -9.23 -28.10 -9.51
N ILE A 35 -10.06 -27.10 -9.82
CA ILE A 35 -9.85 -26.17 -10.94
C ILE A 35 -8.53 -25.42 -10.79
N LEU A 36 -8.24 -24.91 -9.59
CA LEU A 36 -7.04 -24.12 -9.34
C LEU A 36 -5.76 -24.95 -9.16
N LYS A 37 -5.83 -26.29 -9.16
CA LYS A 37 -4.67 -27.14 -8.84
C LYS A 37 -3.50 -26.93 -9.81
N SER A 38 -3.78 -26.77 -11.10
CA SER A 38 -2.77 -26.47 -12.14
C SER A 38 -2.29 -25.02 -12.10
N GLU A 39 -3.19 -24.09 -11.80
CA GLU A 39 -2.93 -22.65 -11.87
C GLU A 39 -2.15 -22.11 -10.66
N ARG A 40 -2.12 -22.85 -9.54
CA ARG A 40 -1.45 -22.40 -8.33
C ARG A 40 0.07 -22.53 -8.44
N PRO A 41 0.83 -21.46 -8.11
CA PRO A 41 2.28 -21.56 -8.00
C PRO A 41 2.69 -22.63 -6.99
N GLU A 42 3.76 -23.37 -7.29
CA GLU A 42 4.23 -24.50 -6.47
C GLU A 42 4.44 -24.11 -5.00
N CYS A 43 5.07 -22.95 -4.77
CA CYS A 43 5.32 -22.39 -3.44
C CYS A 43 4.05 -21.97 -2.66
N ARG A 44 2.87 -22.03 -3.29
CA ARG A 44 1.57 -21.70 -2.69
C ARG A 44 0.65 -22.91 -2.56
N LYS A 45 1.00 -24.07 -3.13
CA LYS A 45 0.15 -25.28 -3.08
C LYS A 45 -0.02 -25.83 -1.67
N ASN A 46 0.91 -25.54 -0.76
CA ASN A 46 0.83 -25.91 0.66
C ASN A 46 -0.18 -25.09 1.49
N LYS A 47 -0.78 -24.04 0.94
CA LYS A 47 -1.80 -23.24 1.63
C LYS A 47 -3.21 -23.66 1.21
N ASN A 48 -4.02 -24.16 2.13
CA ASN A 48 -5.39 -24.55 1.79
C ASN A 48 -6.31 -23.32 1.65
N ILE A 49 -7.30 -23.44 0.77
CA ILE A 49 -8.41 -22.47 0.69
C ILE A 49 -9.41 -22.86 1.79
N GLN A 50 -9.88 -21.88 2.56
CA GLN A 50 -10.82 -22.12 3.66
C GLN A 50 -12.26 -21.99 3.15
N PHE A 51 -13.14 -22.86 3.63
CA PHE A 51 -14.59 -22.74 3.45
C PHE A 51 -15.19 -21.83 4.52
N GLY A 52 -16.42 -21.35 4.30
CA GLY A 52 -17.11 -20.45 5.23
C GLY A 52 -17.24 -19.05 4.64
N ARG A 53 -16.73 -18.02 5.33
CA ARG A 53 -16.88 -16.64 4.88
C ARG A 53 -15.81 -16.27 3.86
N ALA A 54 -16.21 -15.62 2.78
CA ALA A 54 -15.33 -14.99 1.82
C ALA A 54 -15.75 -13.54 1.54
N SER A 55 -14.88 -12.80 0.88
CA SER A 55 -15.14 -11.42 0.46
C SER A 55 -15.26 -11.40 -1.05
N LEU A 56 -16.39 -10.90 -1.56
CA LEU A 56 -16.57 -10.57 -2.96
C LEU A 56 -16.18 -9.11 -3.17
N LEU A 57 -15.24 -8.88 -4.08
CA LEU A 57 -14.76 -7.54 -4.44
C LEU A 57 -14.85 -7.35 -5.96
N PRO A 58 -14.94 -6.10 -6.45
CA PRO A 58 -14.73 -5.79 -7.85
C PRO A 58 -13.35 -6.25 -8.31
N ASP A 59 -13.27 -6.67 -9.57
CA ASP A 59 -11.99 -6.98 -10.20
C ASP A 59 -11.34 -5.68 -10.69
N TYR A 60 -10.37 -5.18 -9.92
CA TYR A 60 -9.62 -3.98 -10.28
C TYR A 60 -8.79 -4.12 -11.55
N ALA A 61 -8.61 -5.33 -12.11
CA ALA A 61 -7.98 -5.47 -13.42
C ALA A 61 -8.87 -4.97 -14.58
N PHE A 62 -10.13 -4.63 -14.29
CA PHE A 62 -11.08 -4.02 -15.22
C PHE A 62 -11.57 -2.67 -14.72
N LEU A 63 -12.03 -1.84 -15.67
CA LEU A 63 -12.76 -0.61 -15.35
C LEU A 63 -14.23 -0.93 -15.05
N PRO A 64 -14.96 -0.02 -14.37
CA PRO A 64 -16.40 -0.14 -14.17
C PRO A 64 -17.13 -0.36 -15.51
N LYS A 65 -18.05 -1.32 -15.55
CA LYS A 65 -18.75 -1.73 -16.79
C LYS A 65 -19.59 -0.59 -17.39
N GLU A 66 -20.03 0.34 -16.55
CA GLU A 66 -20.80 1.52 -16.93
C GLU A 66 -20.01 2.44 -17.87
N TRP A 67 -18.67 2.32 -17.87
CA TRP A 67 -17.78 3.13 -18.71
C TRP A 67 -17.58 2.53 -20.12
N ASP A 68 -17.92 1.25 -20.34
CA ASP A 68 -17.57 0.51 -21.56
C ASP A 68 -18.09 1.17 -22.85
N SER A 69 -19.25 1.85 -22.80
CA SER A 69 -19.81 2.55 -23.97
C SER A 69 -18.87 3.61 -24.53
N ALA A 70 -18.05 4.25 -23.68
CA ALA A 70 -17.12 5.31 -24.04
C ALA A 70 -15.70 4.82 -24.34
N LEU A 71 -15.41 3.54 -24.16
CA LEU A 71 -14.06 3.00 -24.16
C LEU A 71 -13.78 2.05 -25.33
N THR A 72 -12.53 2.01 -25.79
CA THR A 72 -12.09 1.18 -26.91
C THR A 72 -10.73 0.54 -26.63
N GLY A 73 -10.41 -0.52 -27.38
CA GLY A 73 -9.18 -1.28 -27.21
C GLY A 73 -9.14 -2.11 -25.91
N PRO A 74 -7.96 -2.66 -25.58
CA PRO A 74 -7.74 -3.48 -24.39
C PRO A 74 -7.65 -2.64 -23.11
N THR A 75 -7.93 -3.27 -21.97
CA THR A 75 -7.73 -2.70 -20.63
C THR A 75 -6.34 -3.07 -20.12
N LEU A 76 -5.60 -2.09 -19.60
CA LEU A 76 -4.32 -2.28 -18.93
C LEU A 76 -4.47 -2.00 -17.45
N ALA A 77 -4.07 -2.96 -16.61
CA ALA A 77 -3.99 -2.75 -15.17
C ALA A 77 -2.56 -2.99 -14.67
N ILE A 78 -2.09 -2.10 -13.82
CA ILE A 78 -0.74 -2.15 -13.22
C ILE A 78 -0.90 -2.32 -11.71
N GLU A 79 -0.48 -3.45 -11.18
CA GLU A 79 -0.43 -3.70 -9.74
C GLU A 79 0.95 -3.30 -9.20
N ILE A 80 0.97 -2.40 -8.23
CA ILE A 80 2.15 -2.00 -7.45
C ILE A 80 1.92 -2.38 -5.99
N LYS A 81 2.87 -3.07 -5.36
CA LYS A 81 2.93 -3.17 -3.89
C LYS A 81 3.95 -2.16 -3.39
N PRO A 82 3.52 -0.96 -2.96
CA PRO A 82 4.42 0.18 -2.76
C PRO A 82 5.28 0.06 -1.49
N LYS A 83 4.92 -0.85 -0.57
CA LYS A 83 5.64 -1.06 0.70
C LYS A 83 5.69 0.22 1.54
N GLN A 84 6.54 0.21 2.57
CA GLN A 84 6.63 1.25 3.58
C GLN A 84 7.41 2.47 3.06
N GLY A 85 6.70 3.54 2.70
CA GLY A 85 7.21 4.80 2.19
C GLY A 85 7.74 5.78 3.23
N TRP A 86 7.58 5.46 4.52
CA TRP A 86 8.08 6.28 5.62
C TRP A 86 8.52 5.41 6.80
N VAL A 87 9.54 5.86 7.54
CA VAL A 87 10.08 5.16 8.71
C VAL A 87 9.94 6.06 9.96
N PRO A 88 9.31 5.57 11.04
CA PRO A 88 9.22 6.28 12.31
C PRO A 88 10.59 6.65 12.85
N PHE A 89 10.70 7.82 13.48
CA PHE A 89 11.97 8.34 14.02
C PHE A 89 12.68 7.30 14.91
N TYR A 90 11.94 6.67 15.83
CA TYR A 90 12.46 5.65 16.74
C TYR A 90 13.03 4.41 16.02
N ASP A 91 12.62 4.16 14.78
CA ASP A 91 13.05 3.03 13.95
C ASP A 91 14.15 3.41 12.93
N ARG A 92 14.54 4.69 12.82
CA ARG A 92 15.62 5.18 11.91
C ARG A 92 17.04 4.88 12.42
N GLN A 93 17.25 3.71 13.00
CA GLN A 93 18.56 3.26 13.49
C GLN A 93 19.43 2.61 12.41
N CYS A 94 18.91 2.49 11.18
CA CYS A 94 19.60 1.85 10.07
C CYS A 94 19.53 2.72 8.81
N GLU A 95 20.61 2.72 8.03
CA GLU A 95 20.75 3.49 6.78
C GLU A 95 19.81 3.03 5.64
N LYS A 96 19.05 1.95 5.84
CA LYS A 96 18.16 1.36 4.84
C LYS A 96 16.76 1.22 5.40
N CYS A 97 15.77 1.51 4.56
CA CYS A 97 14.38 1.26 4.90
C CYS A 97 14.09 -0.25 5.06
N PRO A 98 12.96 -0.62 5.70
CA PRO A 98 12.61 -2.02 5.94
C PRO A 98 12.53 -2.90 4.69
N PHE A 99 12.13 -2.35 3.53
CA PHE A 99 12.13 -3.08 2.26
C PHE A 99 13.56 -3.39 1.80
N CYS A 100 14.41 -2.36 1.73
CA CYS A 100 15.80 -2.50 1.30
C CYS A 100 16.59 -3.46 2.19
N LEU A 101 16.37 -3.43 3.52
CA LEU A 101 16.97 -4.42 4.42
C LEU A 101 16.46 -5.84 4.16
N ASN A 102 15.16 -5.99 3.83
CA ASN A 102 14.58 -7.30 3.55
C ASN A 102 15.15 -7.94 2.28
N GLN A 103 15.69 -7.16 1.33
CA GLN A 103 16.37 -7.71 0.15
C GLN A 103 17.60 -8.56 0.54
N TYR A 104 18.34 -8.18 1.59
CA TYR A 104 19.48 -8.96 2.09
C TYR A 104 19.07 -10.30 2.68
N VAL A 105 17.94 -10.33 3.40
CA VAL A 105 17.35 -11.60 3.88
C VAL A 105 16.93 -12.48 2.71
N LYS A 106 16.26 -11.88 1.71
CA LYS A 106 15.82 -12.60 0.51
C LYS A 106 17.00 -13.19 -0.25
N LEU A 107 18.08 -12.43 -0.41
CA LEU A 107 19.31 -12.86 -1.09
C LEU A 107 19.99 -13.99 -0.32
N LYS A 108 20.19 -13.82 1.00
CA LYS A 108 20.80 -14.85 1.86
C LYS A 108 20.03 -16.18 1.81
N ASN A 109 18.70 -16.12 1.72
CA ASN A 109 17.85 -17.30 1.64
C ASN A 109 17.74 -17.89 0.21
N GLY A 110 18.42 -17.31 -0.78
CA GLY A 110 18.33 -17.74 -2.18
C GLY A 110 16.97 -17.48 -2.85
N SER A 111 16.10 -16.68 -2.23
CA SER A 111 14.75 -16.39 -2.74
C SER A 111 14.70 -15.29 -3.81
N ILE A 112 15.81 -14.58 -4.02
CA ILE A 112 16.02 -13.66 -5.14
C ILE A 112 17.44 -13.87 -5.68
N LYS A 113 17.63 -13.63 -6.98
CA LYS A 113 18.95 -13.67 -7.62
C LYS A 113 19.76 -12.41 -7.35
N ASN A 114 19.10 -11.26 -7.41
CA ASN A 114 19.72 -9.94 -7.27
C ASN A 114 18.85 -9.04 -6.39
N ILE A 115 19.49 -8.18 -5.60
CA ILE A 115 18.83 -7.13 -4.81
C ILE A 115 18.14 -6.15 -5.76
N SER A 116 16.87 -5.84 -5.49
CA SER A 116 16.15 -4.81 -6.25
C SER A 116 16.70 -3.41 -5.94
N GLY A 117 16.82 -2.58 -6.98
CA GLY A 117 17.14 -1.16 -6.85
C GLY A 117 15.97 -0.31 -6.32
N TYR A 118 14.78 -0.90 -6.21
CA TYR A 118 13.59 -0.20 -5.75
C TYR A 118 13.69 0.20 -4.27
N CYS A 119 13.42 1.46 -3.99
CA CYS A 119 13.26 1.98 -2.64
C CYS A 119 11.87 2.62 -2.49
N PRO A 120 11.04 2.16 -1.53
CA PRO A 120 9.75 2.80 -1.26
C PRO A 120 9.86 4.28 -0.91
N LEU A 121 10.91 4.70 -0.19
CA LEU A 121 11.10 6.12 0.15
C LEU A 121 11.20 7.00 -1.10
N ASP A 122 11.76 6.48 -2.19
CA ASP A 122 11.84 7.19 -3.47
C ASP A 122 10.49 7.29 -4.17
N LEU A 123 9.67 6.23 -4.11
CA LEU A 123 8.30 6.24 -4.67
C LEU A 123 7.38 7.21 -3.93
N PHE A 124 7.54 7.35 -2.61
CA PHE A 124 6.75 8.25 -1.78
C PHE A 124 7.41 9.63 -1.59
N SER A 125 8.48 9.93 -2.30
CA SER A 125 9.32 11.11 -2.06
C SER A 125 8.70 12.45 -2.48
N GLY A 126 7.66 12.44 -3.32
CA GLY A 126 7.16 13.64 -4.01
C GLY A 126 8.11 14.21 -5.08
N SER A 127 9.35 13.72 -5.17
CA SER A 127 10.32 14.12 -6.19
C SER A 127 10.11 13.28 -7.45
N LYS A 128 9.64 13.89 -8.54
CA LYS A 128 9.39 13.21 -9.82
C LYS A 128 10.60 12.37 -10.27
N THR A 129 11.81 12.89 -10.16
CA THR A 129 13.04 12.17 -10.54
C THR A 129 13.24 10.89 -9.73
N ARG A 130 13.09 10.95 -8.39
CA ARG A 130 13.22 9.78 -7.52
C ARG A 130 12.09 8.78 -7.76
N MET A 131 10.86 9.25 -7.93
CA MET A 131 9.70 8.41 -8.20
C MET A 131 9.83 7.67 -9.53
N ILE A 132 10.23 8.36 -10.61
CA ILE A 132 10.49 7.75 -11.93
C ILE A 132 11.58 6.67 -11.81
N ASN A 133 12.67 6.96 -11.12
CA ASN A 133 13.72 5.96 -10.87
C ASN A 133 13.20 4.74 -10.10
N ALA A 134 12.37 4.94 -9.07
CA ALA A 134 11.75 3.87 -8.30
C ALA A 134 10.85 2.98 -9.18
N LEU A 135 10.05 3.60 -10.06
CA LEU A 135 9.18 2.89 -11.02
C LEU A 135 10.01 2.11 -12.05
N HIS A 136 11.11 2.66 -12.56
CA HIS A 136 12.03 1.90 -13.41
C HIS A 136 12.65 0.71 -12.67
N CYS A 137 13.01 0.86 -11.40
CA CYS A 137 13.53 -0.24 -10.61
C CYS A 137 12.50 -1.35 -10.37
N LEU A 138 11.23 -0.98 -10.15
CA LEU A 138 10.11 -1.92 -10.10
C LEU A 138 9.91 -2.63 -11.44
N LEU A 139 9.95 -1.90 -12.55
CA LEU A 139 9.83 -2.48 -13.88
C LEU A 139 10.96 -3.49 -14.16
N ASN A 140 12.21 -3.14 -13.84
CA ASN A 140 13.38 -3.97 -14.16
C ASN A 140 13.56 -5.17 -13.22
N ASN A 141 13.09 -5.08 -11.98
CA ASN A 141 13.14 -6.16 -10.99
C ASN A 141 11.80 -6.23 -10.24
N PRO A 142 10.75 -6.77 -10.88
CA PRO A 142 9.36 -6.72 -10.38
C PRO A 142 9.16 -7.41 -9.05
N GLN A 143 9.85 -8.54 -8.83
CA GLN A 143 9.58 -9.44 -7.72
C GLN A 143 8.06 -9.65 -7.54
N ASN A 144 7.58 -9.63 -6.30
CA ASN A 144 6.15 -9.59 -5.99
C ASN A 144 5.61 -8.16 -5.81
N ASN A 145 6.29 -7.15 -6.37
CA ASN A 145 6.03 -5.73 -6.16
C ASN A 145 5.48 -5.00 -7.39
N PHE A 146 5.60 -5.56 -8.60
CA PHE A 146 5.07 -4.98 -9.83
C PHE A 146 4.49 -6.08 -10.73
N ARG A 147 3.30 -5.85 -11.29
CA ARG A 147 2.69 -6.72 -12.30
C ARG A 147 1.89 -5.90 -13.31
N ALA A 148 1.79 -6.40 -14.53
CA ALA A 148 0.87 -5.86 -15.53
C ALA A 148 -0.14 -6.91 -15.98
N PHE A 149 -1.37 -6.47 -16.20
CA PHE A 149 -2.49 -7.27 -16.67
C PHE A 149 -3.08 -6.62 -17.92
N LYS A 150 -3.43 -7.46 -18.90
CA LYS A 150 -4.18 -7.06 -20.09
C LYS A 150 -5.49 -7.83 -20.10
N ASP A 151 -6.60 -7.10 -20.07
CA ASP A 151 -7.95 -7.67 -20.04
C ASP A 151 -8.09 -8.77 -18.95
N GLY A 152 -7.59 -8.48 -17.75
CA GLY A 152 -7.62 -9.40 -16.60
C GLY A 152 -6.53 -10.48 -16.58
N ILE A 153 -5.79 -10.68 -17.67
CA ILE A 153 -4.76 -11.71 -17.78
C ILE A 153 -3.39 -11.13 -17.42
N CYS A 154 -2.65 -11.77 -16.51
CA CYS A 154 -1.30 -11.33 -16.16
C CYS A 154 -0.35 -11.54 -17.35
N VAL A 155 0.23 -10.45 -17.86
CA VAL A 155 1.15 -10.45 -19.00
C VAL A 155 2.60 -10.14 -18.63
N TYR A 156 2.81 -9.57 -17.43
CA TYR A 156 4.13 -9.24 -16.92
C TYR A 156 4.22 -9.38 -15.40
N ASP A 157 5.24 -10.10 -14.94
CA ASP A 157 5.60 -10.33 -13.54
C ASP A 157 7.09 -10.71 -13.41
N GLU A 158 7.52 -11.19 -12.23
CA GLU A 158 8.90 -11.63 -11.96
C GLU A 158 9.40 -12.77 -12.88
N CYS A 159 8.51 -13.62 -13.38
CA CYS A 159 8.85 -14.77 -14.22
C CYS A 159 8.70 -14.48 -15.72
N SER A 160 8.15 -13.32 -16.07
CA SER A 160 7.88 -12.93 -17.45
C SER A 160 9.14 -12.34 -18.12
N PRO A 161 9.35 -12.60 -19.43
CA PRO A 161 10.34 -11.87 -20.22
C PRO A 161 10.03 -10.36 -20.21
N PHE A 162 11.08 -9.52 -20.16
CA PHE A 162 10.95 -8.07 -20.13
C PHE A 162 10.22 -7.53 -21.38
N GLU A 163 10.40 -8.18 -22.52
CA GLU A 163 9.79 -7.82 -23.81
C GLU A 163 8.26 -7.86 -23.78
N ASN A 164 7.66 -8.65 -22.88
CA ASN A 164 6.19 -8.69 -22.75
C ASN A 164 5.64 -7.33 -22.33
N MET A 165 6.34 -6.64 -21.42
CA MET A 165 5.93 -5.32 -20.96
C MET A 165 6.01 -4.28 -22.07
N TYR A 166 7.04 -4.34 -22.91
CA TYR A 166 7.13 -3.47 -24.08
C TYR A 166 6.00 -3.74 -25.08
N LYS A 167 5.70 -5.01 -25.38
CA LYS A 167 4.63 -5.38 -26.32
C LYS A 167 3.29 -4.80 -25.89
N VAL A 168 2.93 -4.93 -24.59
CA VAL A 168 1.65 -4.43 -24.09
C VAL A 168 1.59 -2.91 -24.13
N VAL A 169 2.66 -2.20 -23.72
CA VAL A 169 2.73 -0.73 -23.78
C VAL A 169 2.60 -0.25 -25.22
N LYS A 170 3.33 -0.85 -26.16
CA LYS A 170 3.28 -0.46 -27.58
C LYS A 170 1.88 -0.62 -28.16
N GLU A 171 1.21 -1.72 -27.85
CA GLU A 171 -0.15 -2.00 -28.34
C GLU A 171 -1.16 -0.95 -27.87
N ILE A 172 -1.10 -0.57 -26.59
CA ILE A 172 -2.08 0.34 -25.98
C ILE A 172 -1.84 1.79 -26.41
N PHE A 173 -0.59 2.22 -26.41
CA PHE A 173 -0.24 3.63 -26.60
C PHE A 173 0.06 3.99 -28.07
N GLN A 174 -0.02 3.05 -29.02
CA GLN A 174 0.15 3.29 -30.47
C GLN A 174 1.42 4.10 -30.82
N GLN A 175 2.50 3.90 -30.06
CA GLN A 175 3.72 4.69 -30.19
C GLN A 175 4.60 4.20 -31.35
N ASN A 176 5.01 5.12 -32.23
CA ASN A 176 5.97 4.87 -33.32
C ASN A 176 7.44 4.99 -32.88
N GLN A 177 7.71 4.99 -31.57
CA GLN A 177 9.04 5.22 -31.00
C GLN A 177 9.85 3.93 -30.81
N THR A 178 11.13 4.06 -30.47
CA THR A 178 11.99 2.93 -30.08
C THR A 178 11.54 2.30 -28.75
N THR A 179 12.01 1.08 -28.48
CA THR A 179 11.66 0.25 -27.32
C THR A 179 11.82 0.98 -25.98
N LYS A 180 13.00 1.58 -25.77
CA LYS A 180 13.37 2.25 -24.53
C LYS A 180 12.55 3.51 -24.29
N ASN A 181 12.41 4.34 -25.33
CA ASN A 181 11.65 5.58 -25.26
C ASN A 181 10.18 5.32 -24.92
N SER A 182 9.60 4.21 -25.42
CA SER A 182 8.18 3.90 -25.16
C SER A 182 7.91 3.54 -23.70
N LEU A 183 8.79 2.76 -23.08
CA LEU A 183 8.69 2.41 -21.65
C LEU A 183 8.96 3.62 -20.75
N ASP A 184 9.92 4.48 -21.12
CA ASP A 184 10.19 5.72 -20.38
C ASP A 184 8.97 6.65 -20.41
N VAL A 185 8.31 6.82 -21.56
CA VAL A 185 7.05 7.59 -21.67
C VAL A 185 5.97 7.00 -20.78
N PHE A 186 5.81 5.67 -20.78
CA PHE A 186 4.85 4.99 -19.91
C PHE A 186 5.16 5.17 -18.42
N ILE A 187 6.42 5.09 -18.00
CA ILE A 187 6.81 5.29 -16.60
C ILE A 187 6.57 6.74 -16.15
N ASN A 188 6.87 7.71 -17.02
CA ASN A 188 6.54 9.11 -16.75
C ASN A 188 5.02 9.31 -16.58
N MET A 189 4.22 8.71 -17.48
CA MET A 189 2.76 8.72 -17.37
C MET A 189 2.27 8.12 -16.06
N LEU A 190 2.78 6.95 -15.68
CA LEU A 190 2.42 6.29 -14.43
C LEU A 190 2.80 7.15 -13.22
N CYS A 191 3.94 7.85 -13.26
CA CYS A 191 4.33 8.81 -12.22
C CYS A 191 3.33 9.97 -12.11
N GLU A 192 2.93 10.59 -13.23
CA GLU A 192 1.92 11.66 -13.23
C GLU A 192 0.57 11.17 -12.69
N LEU A 193 0.15 9.95 -13.04
CA LEU A 193 -1.05 9.32 -12.52
C LEU A 193 -1.00 9.16 -11.00
N LEU A 194 0.11 8.67 -10.47
CA LEU A 194 0.30 8.47 -9.03
C LEU A 194 0.34 9.80 -8.24
N LEU A 195 0.73 10.89 -8.90
CA LEU A 195 0.79 12.24 -8.32
C LEU A 195 -0.51 13.04 -8.48
N LYS A 196 -1.47 12.59 -9.30
CA LYS A 196 -2.68 13.34 -9.59
C LYS A 196 -3.59 13.43 -8.34
N PRO A 197 -3.99 14.64 -7.91
CA PRO A 197 -5.05 14.80 -6.91
C PRO A 197 -6.41 14.37 -7.47
N HIS A 198 -7.21 13.67 -6.66
CA HIS A 198 -8.56 13.24 -7.03
C HIS A 198 -9.62 14.09 -6.33
N CYS A 199 -10.41 14.82 -7.13
CA CYS A 199 -11.32 15.88 -6.70
C CYS A 199 -12.51 15.36 -5.89
N TYR A 200 -13.01 14.16 -6.21
CA TYR A 200 -14.16 13.56 -5.50
C TYR A 200 -13.89 13.41 -4.00
N ASN A 201 -12.62 13.22 -3.62
CA ASN A 201 -12.24 12.97 -2.24
C ASN A 201 -12.31 14.19 -1.30
N GLN A 202 -12.60 15.41 -1.78
CA GLN A 202 -12.86 16.52 -0.85
C GLN A 202 -14.22 16.41 -0.17
N LYS A 203 -15.21 15.79 -0.84
CA LYS A 203 -16.59 15.67 -0.32
C LYS A 203 -16.75 14.51 0.66
N ASP A 204 -16.04 13.40 0.44
CA ASP A 204 -16.14 12.18 1.25
C ASP A 204 -15.49 12.29 2.64
N PHE A 205 -14.58 13.25 2.84
CA PHE A 205 -13.77 13.32 4.07
C PHE A 205 -14.33 14.27 5.14
N GLY A 206 -15.38 15.04 4.84
CA GLY A 206 -15.81 16.15 5.72
C GLY A 206 -14.62 17.05 6.12
N ASN A 207 -14.75 17.83 7.20
CA ASN A 207 -13.65 18.67 7.74
C ASN A 207 -12.46 17.86 8.33
N CYS A 208 -12.16 16.65 7.86
CA CYS A 208 -10.97 15.90 8.30
C CYS A 208 -9.70 16.45 7.62
N ASP A 209 -9.34 17.69 7.94
CA ASP A 209 -8.15 18.44 7.46
C ASP A 209 -6.81 17.91 8.02
N ILE A 210 -6.74 16.64 8.42
CA ILE A 210 -5.46 16.05 8.83
C ILE A 210 -4.74 15.59 7.55
N THR A 211 -4.25 16.55 6.77
CA THR A 211 -3.20 16.29 5.79
C THR A 211 -1.93 15.86 6.52
N ILE A 212 -1.04 15.13 5.83
CA ILE A 212 0.26 14.72 6.37
C ILE A 212 1.01 15.90 7.02
N ASN A 213 0.81 17.11 6.49
CA ASN A 213 1.43 18.36 6.95
C ASN A 213 1.07 18.75 8.40
N ASN A 214 -0.05 18.25 8.94
CA ASN A 214 -0.50 18.50 10.31
C ASN A 214 0.00 17.43 11.32
N VAL A 215 0.75 16.42 10.86
CA VAL A 215 1.48 15.49 11.71
C VAL A 215 2.81 16.16 12.07
N GLU A 216 2.73 17.08 13.04
CA GLU A 216 3.81 17.90 13.62
C GLU A 216 5.24 17.45 13.27
N HIS A 217 5.78 18.08 12.22
CA HIS A 217 7.21 18.15 11.91
C HIS A 217 8.05 18.73 13.08
N SER A 218 7.42 19.38 14.06
CA SER A 218 8.10 20.04 15.19
C SER A 218 8.72 19.09 16.21
N LEU A 219 8.25 17.83 16.31
CA LEU A 219 8.86 16.81 17.16
C LEU A 219 9.96 15.99 16.44
N LEU A 220 10.12 16.17 15.13
CA LEU A 220 10.86 15.26 14.24
C LEU A 220 12.15 15.84 13.65
N ILE A 221 12.51 17.09 13.95
CA ILE A 221 13.73 17.71 13.41
C ILE A 221 14.71 18.02 14.55
N LYS A 222 15.64 17.10 14.76
CA LYS A 222 17.05 17.48 14.78
C LYS A 222 17.68 16.79 13.58
N GLU A 223 17.86 17.54 12.51
CA GLU A 223 18.72 17.15 11.40
C GLU A 223 20.14 16.98 11.96
N ASP A 224 20.50 15.75 12.31
CA ASP A 224 21.91 15.42 12.47
C ASP A 224 22.49 15.05 11.11
N SER A 225 23.47 15.88 10.77
CA SER A 225 24.26 15.94 9.57
C SER A 225 24.82 14.60 9.09
N LYS A 226 24.76 14.41 7.76
CA LYS A 226 25.70 13.61 6.96
C LYS A 226 25.98 12.19 7.49
N ILE A 227 24.97 11.34 7.45
CA ILE A 227 25.23 9.92 7.19
C ILE A 227 25.28 9.77 5.67
N SER A 228 26.31 9.12 5.14
CA SER A 228 26.36 8.68 3.74
C SER A 228 25.28 7.61 3.54
N THR A 229 24.03 8.04 3.36
CA THR A 229 22.88 7.12 3.37
C THR A 229 22.74 6.41 2.03
N LYS A 230 22.63 5.07 2.04
CA LYS A 230 22.26 4.29 0.85
C LYS A 230 20.77 4.45 0.47
N CYS A 231 19.89 4.77 1.41
CA CYS A 231 18.49 5.15 1.14
C CYS A 231 18.30 6.64 1.43
N ASP A 232 17.59 7.36 0.58
CA ASP A 232 17.29 8.77 0.80
C ASP A 232 16.03 8.93 1.66
N PHE A 233 16.21 9.42 2.89
CA PHE A 233 15.14 9.67 3.87
C PHE A 233 14.54 11.08 3.76
N THR A 234 15.04 11.92 2.87
CA THR A 234 14.39 13.20 2.56
C THR A 234 13.04 12.93 1.91
N HIS A 235 12.07 13.79 2.20
CA HIS A 235 10.75 13.75 1.59
C HIS A 235 10.37 15.15 1.13
N HIS A 236 9.75 15.22 -0.04
CA HIS A 236 8.95 16.36 -0.48
C HIS A 236 7.49 16.00 -0.25
N ASP A 237 6.64 17.02 -0.10
CA ASP A 237 5.23 16.79 0.08
C ASP A 237 4.63 16.18 -1.20
N LEU A 238 4.02 15.00 -1.07
CA LEU A 238 3.14 14.47 -2.10
C LEU A 238 1.95 15.41 -2.28
N PRO A 239 1.44 15.60 -3.51
CA PRO A 239 0.24 16.40 -3.74
C PRO A 239 -0.91 15.88 -2.87
N SER A 240 -1.57 16.79 -2.14
CA SER A 240 -2.70 16.42 -1.30
C SER A 240 -3.76 15.67 -2.12
N PHE A 241 -4.31 14.60 -1.54
CA PHE A 241 -5.36 13.80 -2.16
C PHE A 241 -4.93 12.98 -3.38
N CYS A 242 -3.63 12.87 -3.70
CA CYS A 242 -3.17 11.84 -4.62
C CYS A 242 -3.18 10.45 -3.94
N VAL A 243 -3.21 9.38 -4.74
CA VAL A 243 -3.34 8.02 -4.22
C VAL A 243 -2.18 7.61 -3.31
N LEU A 244 -0.96 8.07 -3.60
CA LEU A 244 0.20 7.80 -2.76
C LEU A 244 0.15 8.57 -1.44
N GLU A 245 -0.34 9.81 -1.44
CA GLU A 245 -0.52 10.59 -0.21
C GLU A 245 -1.50 9.87 0.73
N ARG A 246 -2.59 9.30 0.20
CA ARG A 246 -3.53 8.50 0.99
C ARG A 246 -2.85 7.31 1.66
N ILE A 247 -2.10 6.52 0.91
CA ILE A 247 -1.40 5.36 1.46
C ILE A 247 -0.36 5.81 2.51
N LEU A 248 0.45 6.81 2.18
CA LEU A 248 1.49 7.33 3.08
C LEU A 248 0.90 7.88 4.37
N ALA A 249 -0.22 8.59 4.29
CA ALA A 249 -0.91 9.14 5.44
C ALA A 249 -1.38 8.06 6.43
N LEU A 250 -1.74 6.86 5.97
CA LEU A 250 -2.04 5.73 6.85
C LEU A 250 -0.76 5.10 7.43
N GLN A 251 0.33 5.03 6.65
CA GLN A 251 1.61 4.52 7.13
C GLN A 251 2.19 5.40 8.24
N MET A 252 2.00 6.72 8.15
CA MET A 252 2.47 7.71 9.12
C MET A 252 1.62 7.83 10.39
N ILE A 253 0.53 7.04 10.51
CA ILE A 253 -0.24 6.96 11.75
C ILE A 253 0.59 6.31 12.87
N ASP A 254 1.59 5.46 12.56
CA ASP A 254 2.49 4.85 13.54
C ASP A 254 3.71 5.76 13.81
N LEU A 255 3.61 6.67 14.76
CA LEU A 255 4.70 7.57 15.17
C LEU A 255 5.64 6.92 16.18
N ALA A 256 5.11 6.06 17.06
CA ALA A 256 5.84 5.40 18.13
C ALA A 256 6.83 4.35 17.60
N GLY A 257 6.56 3.76 16.43
CA GLY A 257 7.43 2.78 15.78
C GLY A 257 7.41 1.40 16.42
N LEU A 258 8.05 0.44 15.75
CA LEU A 258 7.99 -0.98 16.11
C LEU A 258 8.54 -1.27 17.50
N LYS A 259 9.63 -0.60 17.92
CA LYS A 259 10.23 -0.85 19.24
C LYS A 259 9.24 -0.59 20.36
N ASN A 260 8.58 0.57 20.35
CA ASN A 260 7.68 0.98 21.43
C ASN A 260 6.36 0.21 21.40
N ASN A 261 5.79 0.01 20.22
CA ASN A 261 4.61 -0.84 20.04
C ASN A 261 4.85 -2.29 20.52
N PHE A 262 6.07 -2.82 20.30
CA PHE A 262 6.45 -4.14 20.81
C PHE A 262 6.52 -4.19 22.34
N LEU A 263 7.03 -3.14 22.98
CA LEU A 263 7.08 -3.07 24.45
C LEU A 263 5.67 -3.03 25.04
N LEU A 264 4.78 -2.19 24.51
CA LEU A 264 3.39 -2.14 24.94
C LEU A 264 2.67 -3.48 24.70
N TYR A 265 2.82 -4.08 23.52
CA TYR A 265 2.27 -5.41 23.23
C TYR A 265 2.74 -6.46 24.24
N LYS A 266 4.03 -6.49 24.56
CA LYS A 266 4.60 -7.45 25.53
C LYS A 266 4.06 -7.20 26.93
N TYR A 267 4.00 -5.93 27.36
CA TYR A 267 3.47 -5.53 28.66
C TYR A 267 2.01 -5.98 28.81
N LEU A 268 1.14 -5.60 27.86
CA LEU A 268 -0.28 -5.95 27.90
C LEU A 268 -0.48 -7.47 27.90
N ASN A 269 0.28 -8.19 27.07
CA ASN A 269 0.21 -9.65 26.99
C ASN A 269 0.72 -10.36 28.27
N SER A 270 1.54 -9.68 29.09
CA SER A 270 2.00 -10.20 30.39
C SER A 270 0.95 -10.06 31.49
N LYS A 271 0.09 -9.03 31.40
CA LYS A 271 -0.99 -8.78 32.37
C LYS A 271 -2.23 -9.63 32.09
N ARG A 272 -2.53 -9.83 30.80
CA ARG A 272 -3.60 -10.72 30.32
C ARG A 272 -3.21 -11.27 28.97
N THR A 273 -3.55 -12.53 28.69
CA THR A 273 -3.37 -13.05 27.34
C THR A 273 -4.24 -12.23 26.37
N LEU A 274 -3.60 -11.54 25.42
CA LEU A 274 -4.32 -10.73 24.45
C LEU A 274 -4.95 -11.61 23.37
N ASP A 275 -6.25 -11.41 23.12
CA ASP A 275 -6.87 -11.94 21.92
C ASP A 275 -6.39 -11.16 20.69
N ASN A 276 -6.18 -11.86 19.58
CA ASN A 276 -5.63 -11.25 18.37
C ASN A 276 -6.57 -10.27 17.68
N TRP A 277 -7.87 -10.32 17.96
CA TRP A 277 -8.93 -9.70 17.18
C TRP A 277 -9.89 -8.85 18.02
N GLU A 278 -9.88 -8.96 19.35
CA GLU A 278 -10.72 -8.17 20.27
C GLU A 278 -10.64 -6.65 20.01
N TYR A 279 -9.47 -6.15 19.57
CA TYR A 279 -9.29 -4.75 19.22
C TYR A 279 -10.23 -4.27 18.11
N ILE A 280 -10.69 -5.16 17.21
CA ILE A 280 -11.59 -4.84 16.09
C ILE A 280 -12.93 -4.32 16.61
N ASP A 281 -13.54 -5.05 17.54
CA ASP A 281 -14.85 -4.66 18.08
C ASP A 281 -14.72 -3.36 18.88
N LYS A 282 -13.63 -3.21 19.63
CA LYS A 282 -13.33 -1.99 20.40
C LYS A 282 -13.15 -0.78 19.49
N ILE A 283 -12.37 -0.87 18.42
CA ILE A 283 -12.15 0.26 17.53
C ILE A 283 -13.41 0.59 16.73
N CYS A 284 -14.14 -0.41 16.25
CA CYS A 284 -15.42 -0.18 15.56
C CYS A 284 -16.44 0.51 16.47
N LYS A 285 -16.56 0.06 17.74
CA LYS A 285 -17.39 0.72 18.74
C LYS A 285 -16.94 2.16 18.98
N LEU A 286 -15.65 2.38 19.21
CA LEU A 286 -15.09 3.71 19.45
C LEU A 286 -15.37 4.68 18.31
N ILE A 287 -15.21 4.25 17.06
CA ILE A 287 -15.55 5.06 15.88
C ILE A 287 -17.04 5.38 15.85
N SER A 288 -17.90 4.37 16.07
CA SER A 288 -19.35 4.55 16.02
C SER A 288 -19.86 5.56 17.07
N THR A 289 -19.30 5.53 18.29
CA THR A 289 -19.72 6.39 19.40
C THR A 289 -19.17 7.81 19.31
N ASN A 290 -18.08 8.03 18.58
CA ASN A 290 -17.42 9.33 18.45
C ASN A 290 -17.82 10.11 17.19
N LYS A 291 -18.80 9.62 16.40
CA LYS A 291 -19.34 10.38 15.27
C LYS A 291 -19.83 11.76 15.76
N PRO A 292 -19.51 12.87 15.05
CA PRO A 292 -18.98 12.92 13.68
C PRO A 292 -17.45 12.97 13.56
N LYS A 293 -16.66 12.68 14.61
CA LYS A 293 -15.20 12.68 14.51
C LYS A 293 -14.71 11.67 13.45
N CYS A 294 -13.81 12.14 12.60
CA CYS A 294 -13.11 11.34 11.59
C CYS A 294 -12.30 10.19 12.24
N PRO A 295 -12.36 8.94 11.74
CA PRO A 295 -11.60 7.82 12.29
C PRO A 295 -10.09 8.06 12.36
N LYS A 296 -9.52 8.77 11.37
CA LYS A 296 -8.10 9.15 11.36
C LYS A 296 -7.76 10.03 12.56
N ARG A 297 -8.63 10.98 12.94
CA ARG A 297 -8.41 11.83 14.12
C ARG A 297 -8.38 11.00 15.40
N ILE A 298 -9.31 10.06 15.55
CA ILE A 298 -9.39 9.18 16.72
C ILE A 298 -8.07 8.40 16.87
N LEU A 299 -7.59 7.76 15.79
CA LEU A 299 -6.31 7.03 15.82
C LEU A 299 -5.13 7.93 16.17
N MET A 300 -5.07 9.13 15.57
CA MET A 300 -3.99 10.09 15.82
C MET A 300 -4.01 10.67 17.24
N ASP A 301 -5.18 10.80 17.88
CA ASP A 301 -5.27 11.27 19.27
C ASP A 301 -4.69 10.20 20.23
N TYR A 302 -4.97 8.91 19.98
CA TYR A 302 -4.36 7.80 20.73
C TYR A 302 -2.85 7.71 20.49
N GLU A 303 -2.42 7.84 19.24
CA GLU A 303 -0.99 7.78 18.89
C GLU A 303 -0.21 8.93 19.54
N ARG A 304 -0.73 10.17 19.48
CA ARG A 304 -0.07 11.31 20.12
C ARG A 304 0.08 11.12 21.61
N LYS A 305 -1.00 10.70 22.29
CA LYS A 305 -0.94 10.37 23.71
C LYS A 305 0.13 9.30 23.99
N PHE A 306 0.23 8.27 23.14
CA PHE A 306 1.25 7.24 23.28
C PHE A 306 2.68 7.81 23.18
N VAL A 307 2.96 8.59 22.14
CA VAL A 307 4.28 9.21 21.92
C VAL A 307 4.65 10.18 23.03
N GLU A 308 3.71 11.01 23.49
CA GLU A 308 3.92 11.92 24.64
C GLU A 308 4.32 11.16 25.90
N MET A 309 3.67 10.02 26.18
CA MET A 309 3.99 9.18 27.34
C MET A 309 5.35 8.50 27.20
N ILE A 310 5.71 8.02 26.01
CA ILE A 310 7.06 7.49 25.73
C ILE A 310 8.13 8.57 25.98
N GLY A 311 7.86 9.81 25.54
CA GLY A 311 8.80 10.94 25.66
C GLY A 311 9.10 11.38 27.10
N LYS A 312 8.19 11.11 28.05
CA LYS A 312 8.37 11.45 29.47
C LYS A 312 9.37 10.55 30.20
N GLY A 313 9.70 9.37 29.64
CA GLY A 313 10.79 8.52 30.15
C GLY A 313 10.47 7.66 31.38
N ASP A 314 9.19 7.58 31.79
CA ASP A 314 8.77 6.99 33.08
C ASP A 314 8.78 5.43 33.16
N GLY A 315 9.54 4.73 32.32
CA GLY A 315 9.64 3.26 32.36
C GLY A 315 8.32 2.53 32.04
N GLU A 316 8.12 1.28 32.45
CA GLU A 316 6.87 0.53 32.13
C GLU A 316 5.62 1.07 32.87
N CYS A 317 5.77 1.95 33.86
CA CYS A 317 4.69 2.45 34.70
C CYS A 317 3.60 3.22 33.93
N TYR A 318 3.93 3.83 32.77
CA TYR A 318 2.92 4.52 31.97
C TYR A 318 2.03 3.57 31.14
N PHE A 319 2.41 2.31 30.98
CA PHE A 319 1.58 1.32 30.27
C PHE A 319 0.35 0.88 31.09
N ASP A 320 0.34 1.12 32.40
CA ASP A 320 -0.78 0.78 33.30
C ASP A 320 -2.09 1.46 32.86
N GLU A 321 -2.01 2.61 32.18
CA GLU A 321 -3.16 3.37 31.67
C GLU A 321 -3.56 3.02 30.22
N MET A 322 -2.85 2.07 29.59
CA MET A 322 -3.03 1.72 28.18
C MET A 322 -3.73 0.38 27.99
N ASP A 323 -4.43 0.26 26.88
CA ASP A 323 -5.06 -0.98 26.41
C ASP A 323 -4.67 -1.28 24.95
N GLU A 324 -5.29 -2.27 24.34
CA GLU A 324 -4.94 -2.68 22.97
C GLU A 324 -5.33 -1.65 21.89
N ILE A 325 -6.17 -0.64 22.19
CA ILE A 325 -6.50 0.40 21.20
C ILE A 325 -5.27 1.22 20.83
N TYR A 326 -4.33 1.41 21.77
CA TYR A 326 -3.07 2.10 21.51
C TYR A 326 -2.15 1.34 20.52
N LEU A 327 -2.42 0.06 20.24
CA LEU A 327 -1.70 -0.71 19.22
C LEU A 327 -2.34 -0.60 17.83
N VAL A 328 -3.57 -0.09 17.73
CA VAL A 328 -4.32 -0.01 16.47
C VAL A 328 -3.65 0.92 15.44
N PRO A 329 -3.10 2.09 15.81
CA PRO A 329 -2.28 2.90 14.90
C PRO A 329 -1.21 2.09 14.16
N TYR A 330 -0.42 1.29 14.90
CA TYR A 330 0.58 0.39 14.33
C TYR A 330 -0.03 -0.68 13.41
N ILE A 331 -1.16 -1.28 13.80
CA ILE A 331 -1.83 -2.29 12.97
C ILE A 331 -2.31 -1.68 11.65
N VAL A 332 -2.92 -0.50 11.68
CA VAL A 332 -3.37 0.23 10.49
C VAL A 332 -2.20 0.59 9.58
N ALA A 333 -1.12 1.16 10.13
CA ALA A 333 0.11 1.45 9.39
C ALA A 333 0.71 0.17 8.78
N SER A 334 0.72 -0.93 9.54
CA SER A 334 1.18 -2.22 9.06
C SER A 334 0.33 -2.77 7.91
N ILE A 335 -0.98 -2.51 7.87
CA ILE A 335 -1.86 -2.89 6.75
C ILE A 335 -1.51 -2.06 5.53
N ALA A 336 -1.37 -0.74 5.67
CA ALA A 336 -0.97 0.16 4.60
C ALA A 336 0.44 -0.16 4.04
N ASN A 337 1.36 -0.65 4.89
CA ASN A 337 2.69 -1.11 4.47
C ASN A 337 2.66 -2.37 3.59
N ASP A 338 1.59 -3.15 3.64
CA ASP A 338 1.44 -4.41 2.90
C ASP A 338 0.31 -4.38 1.85
N CYS A 339 -0.34 -3.23 1.63
CA CYS A 339 -1.39 -3.07 0.64
C CYS A 339 -0.87 -3.18 -0.81
N SER A 340 -1.81 -3.33 -1.73
CA SER A 340 -1.58 -3.31 -3.16
C SER A 340 -2.38 -2.18 -3.79
N LEU A 341 -1.80 -1.52 -4.79
CA LEU A 341 -2.41 -0.46 -5.59
C LEU A 341 -2.54 -0.94 -7.03
N MET A 342 -3.75 -0.93 -7.59
CA MET A 342 -4.00 -1.12 -9.01
C MET A 342 -4.21 0.25 -9.68
N VAL A 343 -3.54 0.47 -10.81
CA VAL A 343 -3.83 1.58 -11.73
C VAL A 343 -4.34 0.97 -13.03
N THR A 344 -5.61 1.18 -13.34
CA THR A 344 -6.29 0.52 -14.46
C THR A 344 -6.76 1.55 -15.46
N MET A 345 -6.46 1.35 -16.73
CA MET A 345 -6.69 2.33 -17.78
C MET A 345 -7.14 1.71 -19.10
N ARG A 346 -7.93 2.49 -19.85
CA ARG A 346 -8.41 2.13 -21.18
C ARG A 346 -8.66 3.38 -22.03
N LYS A 347 -8.44 3.27 -23.34
CA LYS A 347 -8.53 4.42 -24.25
C LYS A 347 -9.99 4.88 -24.43
N VAL A 348 -10.21 6.19 -24.40
CA VAL A 348 -11.51 6.81 -24.66
C VAL A 348 -11.75 6.88 -26.18
N LYS A 349 -12.97 6.57 -26.62
CA LYS A 349 -13.41 6.67 -28.02
C LYS A 349 -13.37 8.12 -28.50
N LYS A 350 -13.09 8.32 -29.79
CA LYS A 350 -13.07 9.67 -30.41
C LYS A 350 -14.47 10.30 -30.44
N GLU A 351 -15.49 9.46 -30.61
CA GLU A 351 -16.90 9.85 -30.71
C GLU A 351 -17.49 10.26 -29.34
N ARG A 352 -16.78 9.96 -28.24
CA ARG A 352 -17.12 10.33 -26.85
C ARG A 352 -18.54 9.94 -26.38
N GLN A 353 -19.20 9.00 -27.05
CA GLN A 353 -20.51 8.49 -26.64
C GLN A 353 -20.42 7.79 -25.27
N GLY A 354 -21.24 8.20 -24.30
CA GLY A 354 -21.25 7.60 -22.96
C GLY A 354 -20.15 8.12 -22.02
N ILE A 355 -19.41 9.16 -22.42
CA ILE A 355 -18.35 9.76 -21.60
C ILE A 355 -18.90 10.37 -20.30
N GLU A 356 -20.19 10.75 -20.30
CA GLU A 356 -20.93 11.24 -19.15
C GLU A 356 -21.04 10.23 -18.00
N ASN A 357 -20.82 8.94 -18.26
CA ASN A 357 -20.79 7.89 -17.25
C ASN A 357 -19.44 7.80 -16.52
N ILE A 358 -18.41 8.50 -17.02
CA ILE A 358 -17.06 8.50 -16.47
C ILE A 358 -16.86 9.80 -15.68
N PRO A 359 -16.48 9.74 -14.39
CA PRO A 359 -16.11 10.93 -13.64
C PRO A 359 -14.99 11.71 -14.34
N GLU A 360 -15.10 13.04 -14.35
CA GLU A 360 -14.13 13.90 -15.05
C GLU A 360 -12.70 13.73 -14.50
N ASP A 361 -12.56 13.50 -13.19
CA ASP A 361 -11.27 13.24 -12.54
C ASP A 361 -10.72 11.82 -12.78
N CYS A 362 -11.47 10.98 -13.49
CA CYS A 362 -11.02 9.69 -14.02
C CYS A 362 -10.59 9.77 -15.50
N ILE A 363 -10.69 10.92 -16.17
CA ILE A 363 -10.27 11.08 -17.58
C ILE A 363 -8.94 11.82 -17.64
N PHE A 364 -7.97 11.19 -18.30
CA PHE A 364 -6.59 11.67 -18.41
C PHE A 364 -6.20 11.85 -19.86
N ASP A 365 -5.62 13.00 -20.19
CA ASP A 365 -5.07 13.28 -21.51
C ASP A 365 -3.56 13.02 -21.53
N PHE A 366 -3.13 12.14 -22.44
CA PHE A 366 -1.72 11.79 -22.64
C PHE A 366 -1.18 12.27 -24.00
N GLY A 367 -1.69 13.42 -24.46
CA GLY A 367 -1.24 14.10 -25.68
C GLY A 367 -1.50 13.25 -26.91
N ASP A 368 -0.45 12.92 -27.66
CA ASP A 368 -0.54 12.14 -28.89
C ASP A 368 -1.15 10.74 -28.69
N ASN A 369 -1.08 10.19 -27.47
CA ASN A 369 -1.69 8.90 -27.17
C ASN A 369 -3.22 8.98 -27.02
N GLY A 370 -3.77 10.20 -26.90
CA GLY A 370 -5.18 10.49 -26.68
C GLY A 370 -5.58 10.41 -25.21
N GLN A 371 -6.89 10.35 -24.99
CA GLN A 371 -7.49 10.31 -23.66
C GLN A 371 -7.72 8.88 -23.17
N PHE A 372 -7.55 8.68 -21.88
CA PHE A 372 -7.75 7.41 -21.19
C PHE A 372 -8.66 7.61 -19.99
N ALA A 373 -9.59 6.69 -19.79
CA ALA A 373 -10.25 6.55 -18.50
C ALA A 373 -9.35 5.74 -17.59
N VAL A 374 -9.19 6.19 -16.35
CA VAL A 374 -8.29 5.61 -15.35
C VAL A 374 -9.03 5.45 -14.04
N ASN A 375 -8.91 4.27 -13.43
CA ASN A 375 -9.39 3.97 -12.10
C ASN A 375 -8.25 3.49 -11.21
N PHE A 376 -8.35 3.77 -9.92
CA PHE A 376 -7.38 3.37 -8.91
C PHE A 376 -8.06 2.46 -7.89
N GLY A 377 -7.41 1.34 -7.55
CA GLY A 377 -7.92 0.39 -6.57
C GLY A 377 -6.87 0.06 -5.51
N ILE A 378 -7.15 0.34 -4.24
CA ILE A 378 -6.30 -0.08 -3.12
C ILE A 378 -6.94 -1.29 -2.44
N PHE A 379 -6.20 -2.38 -2.36
CA PHE A 379 -6.67 -3.66 -1.82
C PHE A 379 -5.62 -4.33 -0.93
N ASP A 380 -5.92 -5.53 -0.42
CA ASP A 380 -5.19 -6.23 0.65
C ASP A 380 -5.27 -5.52 2.03
N LEU A 381 -6.39 -4.83 2.29
CA LEU A 381 -6.62 -4.01 3.49
C LEU A 381 -7.27 -4.76 4.66
N TYR A 382 -7.01 -6.06 4.78
CA TYR A 382 -7.60 -6.90 5.83
C TYR A 382 -6.94 -6.66 7.19
N PRO A 383 -7.70 -6.76 8.30
CA PRO A 383 -7.13 -6.62 9.64
C PRO A 383 -6.02 -7.64 9.89
N LYS A 384 -5.02 -7.26 10.69
CA LYS A 384 -3.92 -8.14 11.09
C LYS A 384 -4.07 -8.51 12.56
N PRO A 385 -3.72 -9.75 12.95
CA PRO A 385 -3.76 -10.14 14.36
C PRO A 385 -2.71 -9.34 15.15
N LEU A 386 -2.99 -9.00 16.42
CA LEU A 386 -2.02 -8.28 17.27
C LEU A 386 -0.64 -8.97 17.36
N SER A 387 -0.61 -10.30 17.32
CA SER A 387 0.63 -11.10 17.25
C SER A 387 1.55 -10.77 16.06
N VAL A 388 1.08 -10.01 15.07
CA VAL A 388 1.92 -9.49 13.98
C VAL A 388 3.05 -8.60 14.51
N ILE A 389 2.86 -7.88 15.62
CA ILE A 389 3.87 -7.01 16.23
C ILE A 389 5.10 -7.82 16.64
N GLN A 390 4.90 -8.94 17.34
CA GLN A 390 5.96 -9.89 17.68
C GLN A 390 6.66 -10.44 16.42
N LYS A 391 5.88 -10.81 15.39
CA LYS A 391 6.45 -11.32 14.13
C LYS A 391 7.30 -10.25 13.43
N HIS A 392 6.90 -8.99 13.49
CA HIS A 392 7.64 -7.88 12.93
C HIS A 392 8.94 -7.59 13.70
N LYS A 393 8.92 -7.66 15.03
CA LYS A 393 10.14 -7.57 15.86
C LYS A 393 11.18 -8.60 15.44
N THR A 394 10.79 -9.88 15.40
CA THR A 394 11.70 -10.98 14.99
C THR A 394 12.16 -10.82 13.54
N ARG A 395 11.29 -10.36 12.64
CA ARG A 395 11.66 -10.11 11.24
C ARG A 395 12.68 -8.97 11.14
N ASN A 396 12.54 -7.91 11.93
CA ASN A 396 13.44 -6.77 11.90
C ASN A 396 14.85 -7.15 12.40
N GLU A 397 14.95 -7.97 13.44
CA GLU A 397 16.24 -8.52 13.92
C GLU A 397 16.95 -9.33 12.83
N ARG A 398 16.21 -10.22 12.13
CA ARG A 398 16.74 -11.00 11.01
C ARG A 398 17.24 -10.11 9.87
N ARG A 399 16.51 -9.05 9.55
CA ARG A 399 16.88 -8.05 8.54
C ARG A 399 18.21 -7.38 8.85
N GLN A 400 18.35 -6.87 10.08
CA GLN A 400 19.59 -6.22 10.51
C GLN A 400 20.77 -7.19 10.53
N SER A 401 20.56 -8.41 11.03
CA SER A 401 21.59 -9.46 11.05
C SER A 401 22.06 -9.83 9.64
N ALA A 402 21.14 -10.06 8.70
CA ALA A 402 21.49 -10.38 7.32
C ALA A 402 22.20 -9.23 6.61
N TYR A 403 21.79 -7.98 6.85
CA TYR A 403 22.45 -6.80 6.30
C TYR A 403 23.91 -6.72 6.77
N ARG A 404 24.13 -6.77 8.10
CA ARG A 404 25.49 -6.72 8.67
C ARG A 404 26.37 -7.82 8.11
N GLN A 405 25.90 -9.06 8.03
CA GLN A 405 26.70 -10.18 7.53
C GLN A 405 27.12 -10.08 6.06
N ILE A 406 26.37 -9.35 5.23
CA ILE A 406 26.67 -9.21 3.79
C ILE A 406 27.50 -7.95 3.51
N THR A 407 27.45 -6.93 4.38
CA THR A 407 28.15 -5.65 4.18
C THR A 407 29.34 -5.42 5.08
N SER A 408 29.55 -6.29 6.08
CA SER A 408 30.81 -6.39 6.83
C SER A 408 31.78 -7.25 6.04
#